data_AF-A0A4Q0A3M0-F1
#
_entry.id   AF-A0A4Q0A3M0-F1
#
_cell.length_a   1.000
_cell.length_b   1.000
_cell.length_c   1.000
_cell.angle_alpha   90.00
_cell.angle_beta   90.00
_cell.angle_gamma   90.00
#
_symmetry.space_group_name_H-M   'P 1'
#
loop_
_entity.id
_entity.type
_entity.pdbx_description
1 polymer ?
#
loop_
_entity_poly.entity_id
_entity_poly.type
_entity_poly.pdbx_seq_one_letter_code
_entity_poly.pdbx_strand_id
1 'polypeptide(L)'
;IKNADAIVVYFALYIAAQLFQVYLCLNATYNKNTIQVIALAVFNFCLFGYSIVQVFQREKSISAIVDLLPDSTIAETSKLSLPKTFGYVVISLAAVFALALIFQAYRLYQVYGWSVYKKIGADMRMRRIYRSYQIFIVFLKVDVFFFVGFSVQYIVLVIIPSESIVDLVIHVIVSLCISIVLLSVAFISVRREHRVGMVVFLLGLLGLFIYFIIKLYQIHNPSSFLYNCEPFGSSRIVLSMFLVLDILLDIVTGAVAYMTLKNFGNGLKFHLTKQPSSIGMVNLDGQDPNKRWSII
;
A
#
# COMPACT_ATOMS: atom_id res chain seq x y z
N ILE A 1 -0.11 -27.39 12.93
CA ILE A 1 1.01 -26.53 12.46
C ILE A 1 0.50 -25.46 11.48
N LYS A 2 -0.20 -25.82 10.38
CA LYS A 2 -0.74 -24.86 9.37
C LYS A 2 -1.51 -23.63 9.90
N ASN A 3 -2.30 -23.75 10.97
CA ASN A 3 -3.10 -22.64 11.51
C ASN A 3 -2.29 -21.64 12.37
N ALA A 4 -1.17 -22.07 12.97
CA ALA A 4 -0.34 -21.19 13.79
C ALA A 4 0.46 -20.21 12.91
N ASP A 5 1.00 -20.70 11.79
CA ASP A 5 1.75 -19.89 10.83
C ASP A 5 0.88 -18.79 10.22
N ALA A 6 -0.40 -19.07 9.98
CA ALA A 6 -1.37 -18.09 9.49
C ALA A 6 -1.55 -16.90 10.44
N ILE A 7 -1.67 -17.18 11.74
CA ILE A 7 -1.82 -16.13 12.76
C ILE A 7 -0.59 -15.21 12.77
N VAL A 8 0.62 -15.78 12.70
CA VAL A 8 1.88 -15.03 12.66
C VAL A 8 1.94 -14.13 11.43
N VAL A 9 1.58 -14.63 10.25
CA VAL A 9 1.57 -13.85 9.00
C VAL A 9 0.62 -12.65 9.11
N TYR A 10 -0.57 -12.81 9.69
CA TYR A 10 -1.52 -11.70 9.84
C TYR A 10 -0.98 -10.60 10.76
N PHE A 11 -0.36 -10.97 11.89
CA PHE A 11 0.25 -9.99 12.78
C PHE A 11 1.46 -9.31 12.15
N ALA A 12 2.33 -10.08 11.48
CA ALA A 12 3.50 -9.55 10.79
C ALA A 12 3.10 -8.52 9.72
N LEU A 13 2.04 -8.80 8.95
CA LEU A 13 1.54 -7.88 7.95
C LEU A 13 0.87 -6.66 8.55
N TYR A 14 0.15 -6.82 9.66
CA TYR A 14 -0.39 -5.68 10.37
C TYR A 14 0.72 -4.73 10.84
N ILE A 15 1.78 -5.28 11.44
CA ILE A 15 2.95 -4.50 11.87
C ILE A 15 3.64 -3.84 10.67
N ALA A 16 3.84 -4.58 9.57
CA ALA A 16 4.41 -4.04 8.33
C ALA A 16 3.54 -2.89 7.78
N ALA A 17 2.21 -2.99 7.87
CA ALA A 17 1.30 -1.94 7.46
C ALA A 17 1.42 -0.69 8.34
N GLN A 18 1.57 -0.86 9.66
CA GLN A 18 1.81 0.27 10.57
C GLN A 18 3.14 0.98 10.26
N LEU A 19 4.21 0.23 9.97
CA LEU A 19 5.49 0.80 9.55
C LEU A 19 5.37 1.54 8.21
N PHE A 20 4.64 0.95 7.26
CA PHE A 20 4.35 1.58 5.98
C PHE A 20 3.52 2.87 6.14
N GLN A 21 2.57 2.90 7.08
CA GLN A 21 1.80 4.09 7.42
C GLN A 21 2.70 5.21 7.96
N VAL A 22 3.67 4.88 8.83
CA VAL A 22 4.68 5.86 9.30
C VAL A 22 5.50 6.39 8.12
N TYR A 23 5.95 5.50 7.23
CA TYR A 23 6.66 5.91 6.01
C TYR A 23 5.84 6.86 5.13
N LEU A 24 4.55 6.57 4.92
CA LEU A 24 3.64 7.44 4.17
C LEU A 24 3.45 8.79 4.85
N CYS A 25 3.34 8.81 6.19
CA CYS A 25 3.19 10.04 6.98
C CYS A 25 4.43 10.94 6.86
N LEU A 26 5.63 10.37 6.98
CA LEU A 26 6.89 11.10 6.79
C LEU A 26 6.99 11.67 5.37
N ASN A 27 6.65 10.86 4.37
CA ASN A 27 6.62 11.31 2.97
C ASN A 27 5.59 12.43 2.73
N ALA A 28 4.40 12.32 3.32
CA ALA A 28 3.33 13.31 3.19
C ALA A 28 3.76 14.67 3.76
N THR A 29 4.39 14.63 4.93
CA THR A 29 4.90 15.82 5.65
C THR A 29 6.06 16.46 4.90
N TYR A 30 7.06 15.66 4.48
CA TYR A 30 8.22 16.15 3.75
C TYR A 30 7.82 16.82 2.42
N ASN A 31 6.94 16.19 1.66
CA ASN A 31 6.51 16.70 0.35
C ASN A 31 5.38 17.73 0.43
N LYS A 32 4.84 18.01 1.63
CA LYS A 32 3.64 18.83 1.85
C LYS A 32 2.49 18.46 0.88
N ASN A 33 2.28 17.16 0.69
CA ASN A 33 1.37 16.63 -0.31
C ASN A 33 0.00 16.33 0.31
N THR A 34 -1.02 17.13 0.00
CA THR A 34 -2.40 16.94 0.47
C THR A 34 -2.98 15.58 0.10
N ILE A 35 -2.65 15.05 -1.08
CA ILE A 35 -3.21 13.80 -1.58
C ILE A 35 -2.65 12.62 -0.79
N GLN A 36 -1.36 12.68 -0.41
CA GLN A 36 -0.75 11.67 0.47
C GLN A 36 -1.41 11.67 1.86
N VAL A 37 -1.79 12.83 2.39
CA VAL A 37 -2.49 12.93 3.68
C VAL A 37 -3.87 12.28 3.62
N ILE A 38 -4.63 12.50 2.54
CA ILE A 38 -5.93 11.84 2.35
C ILE A 38 -5.75 10.33 2.25
N ALA A 39 -4.80 9.87 1.44
CA ALA A 39 -4.51 8.44 1.30
C ALA A 39 -4.05 7.81 2.62
N LEU A 40 -3.28 8.52 3.44
CA LEU A 40 -2.90 8.08 4.78
C LEU A 40 -4.12 7.84 5.67
N ALA A 41 -5.11 8.74 5.64
CA ALA A 41 -6.34 8.60 6.42
C ALA A 41 -7.18 7.40 5.94
N VAL A 42 -7.33 7.23 4.62
CA VAL A 42 -8.03 6.08 4.03
C VAL A 42 -7.33 4.77 4.36
N PHE A 43 -6.00 4.72 4.22
CA PHE A 43 -5.20 3.53 4.54
C PHE A 43 -5.35 3.13 6.01
N ASN A 44 -5.31 4.11 6.92
CA ASN A 44 -5.51 3.86 8.34
C ASN A 44 -6.95 3.36 8.66
N PHE A 45 -7.96 3.85 7.94
CA PHE A 45 -9.32 3.31 8.05
C PHE A 45 -9.41 1.85 7.55
N CYS A 46 -8.71 1.51 6.47
CA CYS A 46 -8.57 0.13 6.01
C CYS A 46 -7.86 -0.75 7.06
N LEU A 47 -6.82 -0.24 7.75
CA LEU A 47 -6.16 -0.98 8.84
C LEU A 47 -7.06 -1.20 10.05
N PHE A 48 -7.93 -0.24 10.35
CA PHE A 48 -8.98 -0.46 11.35
C PHE A 48 -9.91 -1.61 10.93
N GLY A 49 -10.42 -1.61 9.69
CA GLY A 49 -11.22 -2.73 9.17
C GLY A 49 -10.48 -4.07 9.20
N TYR A 50 -9.20 -4.07 8.84
CA TYR A 50 -8.35 -5.27 8.90
C TYR A 50 -8.21 -5.80 10.33
N SER A 51 -8.07 -4.93 11.34
CA SER A 51 -7.97 -5.34 12.75
C SER A 51 -9.22 -6.11 13.22
N ILE A 52 -10.40 -5.75 12.72
CA ILE A 52 -11.66 -6.45 13.00
C ILE A 52 -11.62 -7.85 12.39
N VAL A 53 -11.29 -7.95 11.10
CA VAL A 53 -11.20 -9.24 10.38
C VAL A 53 -10.18 -10.17 11.04
N GLN A 54 -9.04 -9.64 11.48
CA GLN A 54 -7.98 -10.40 12.14
C GLN A 54 -8.45 -11.04 13.45
N VAL A 55 -9.25 -10.33 14.26
CA VAL A 55 -9.78 -10.90 15.52
C VAL A 55 -10.73 -12.06 15.25
N PHE A 56 -11.67 -11.89 14.31
CA PHE A 56 -12.56 -12.99 13.92
C PHE A 56 -11.79 -14.20 13.37
N GLN A 57 -10.78 -13.94 12.55
CA GLN A 57 -9.97 -15.01 11.97
C GLN A 57 -9.14 -15.74 13.02
N ARG A 58 -8.63 -15.02 14.04
CA ARG A 58 -7.92 -15.61 15.17
C ARG A 58 -8.83 -16.57 15.93
N GLU A 59 -10.05 -16.15 16.27
CA GLU A 59 -10.99 -16.99 17.03
C GLU A 59 -11.33 -18.27 16.27
N LYS A 60 -11.62 -18.17 14.96
CA LYS A 60 -11.88 -19.32 14.09
C LYS A 60 -10.67 -20.27 14.00
N SER A 61 -9.46 -19.71 13.99
CA SER A 61 -8.23 -20.52 13.91
C SER A 61 -7.91 -21.22 15.23
N ILE A 62 -8.21 -20.59 16.37
CA ILE A 62 -8.05 -21.17 17.70
C ILE A 62 -9.08 -22.29 17.92
N SER A 63 -10.36 -22.07 17.59
CA SER A 63 -11.38 -23.12 17.75
C SER A 63 -11.04 -24.37 16.94
N ALA A 64 -10.58 -24.20 15.70
CA ALA A 64 -10.13 -25.31 14.86
C ALA A 64 -8.90 -26.05 15.40
N ILE A 65 -8.08 -25.42 16.25
CA ILE A 65 -6.95 -26.10 16.93
C ILE A 65 -7.45 -26.87 18.16
N VAL A 66 -8.36 -26.27 18.94
CA VAL A 66 -8.93 -26.90 20.15
C VAL A 66 -9.69 -28.18 19.80
N ASP A 67 -10.46 -28.18 18.70
CA ASP A 67 -11.22 -29.36 18.24
C ASP A 67 -10.31 -30.55 17.84
N LEU A 68 -9.02 -30.32 17.61
CA LEU A 68 -8.04 -31.35 17.22
C LEU A 68 -7.20 -31.86 18.40
N LEU A 69 -7.32 -31.28 19.59
CA LEU A 69 -6.53 -31.64 20.77
C LEU A 69 -7.30 -32.58 21.70
N PRO A 70 -6.67 -33.64 22.26
CA PRO A 70 -7.28 -34.47 23.29
C PRO A 70 -7.50 -33.68 24.59
N ASP A 71 -8.60 -33.96 25.31
CA ASP A 71 -9.13 -33.22 26.47
C ASP A 71 -8.09 -32.86 27.56
N SER A 72 -7.08 -33.70 27.76
CA SER A 72 -6.00 -33.48 28.74
C SER A 72 -5.11 -32.27 28.43
N THR A 73 -5.06 -31.83 27.16
CA THR A 73 -4.20 -30.73 26.69
C THR A 73 -4.92 -29.38 26.72
N ILE A 74 -6.25 -29.40 26.76
CA ILE A 74 -7.11 -28.20 26.69
C ILE A 74 -6.88 -27.28 27.91
N ALA A 75 -6.64 -27.88 29.08
CA ALA A 75 -6.38 -27.17 30.33
C ALA A 75 -5.04 -26.39 30.33
N GLU A 76 -4.03 -26.84 29.59
CA GLU A 76 -2.76 -26.11 29.43
C GLU A 76 -2.85 -25.06 28.31
N THR A 77 -3.50 -25.38 27.18
CA THR A 77 -3.70 -24.41 26.09
C THR A 77 -4.58 -23.22 26.47
N SER A 78 -5.55 -23.40 27.36
CA SER A 78 -6.40 -22.31 27.87
C SER A 78 -5.63 -21.30 28.74
N LYS A 79 -4.52 -21.71 29.37
CA LYS A 79 -3.63 -20.82 30.13
C LYS A 79 -2.63 -20.08 29.24
N LEU A 80 -2.27 -20.66 28.09
CA LEU A 80 -1.32 -20.07 27.13
C LEU A 80 -2.02 -19.27 26.00
N SER A 81 -3.31 -19.48 25.78
CA SER A 81 -4.09 -18.71 24.82
C SER A 81 -4.21 -17.26 25.30
N LEU A 82 -3.65 -16.33 24.51
CA LEU A 82 -3.82 -14.89 24.74
C LEU A 82 -5.31 -14.60 24.95
N PRO A 83 -5.69 -13.93 26.06
CA PRO A 83 -7.08 -13.61 26.35
C PRO A 83 -7.77 -12.96 25.16
N LYS A 84 -9.02 -13.33 24.87
CA LYS A 84 -9.88 -12.68 23.86
C LYS A 84 -9.86 -11.15 24.00
N THR A 85 -9.70 -10.67 25.24
CA THR A 85 -9.48 -9.27 25.63
C THR A 85 -8.42 -8.55 24.78
N PHE A 86 -7.30 -9.19 24.44
CA PHE A 86 -6.26 -8.55 23.62
C PHE A 86 -6.74 -8.20 22.21
N GLY A 87 -7.63 -9.00 21.62
CA GLY A 87 -8.22 -8.69 20.31
C GLY A 87 -9.04 -7.41 20.35
N TYR A 88 -9.92 -7.28 21.34
CA TYR A 88 -10.76 -6.09 21.53
C TYR A 88 -9.94 -4.82 21.84
N VAL A 89 -8.84 -4.95 22.59
CA VAL A 89 -7.92 -3.83 22.85
C VAL A 89 -7.28 -3.33 21.57
N VAL A 90 -6.87 -4.22 20.66
CA VAL A 90 -6.29 -3.82 19.36
C VAL A 90 -7.32 -3.07 18.50
N ILE A 91 -8.56 -3.56 18.45
CA ILE A 91 -9.65 -2.90 17.69
C ILE A 91 -9.95 -1.51 18.27
N SER A 92 -10.09 -1.39 19.59
CA SER A 92 -10.42 -0.12 20.23
C SER A 92 -9.28 0.90 20.05
N LEU A 93 -8.03 0.47 20.18
CA LEU A 93 -6.87 1.30 19.93
C LEU A 93 -6.80 1.75 18.46
N ALA A 94 -7.02 0.83 17.52
CA ALA A 94 -7.08 1.14 16.08
C ALA A 94 -8.20 2.13 15.75
N ALA A 95 -9.37 2.04 16.40
CA ALA A 95 -10.47 2.99 16.22
C ALA A 95 -10.08 4.41 16.69
N VAL A 96 -9.44 4.53 17.86
CA VAL A 96 -8.97 5.81 18.39
C VAL A 96 -7.94 6.42 17.44
N PHE A 97 -6.97 5.63 16.96
CA PHE A 97 -6.00 6.10 15.97
C PHE A 97 -6.65 6.47 14.63
N ALA A 98 -7.68 5.75 14.19
CA ALA A 98 -8.49 6.09 13.02
C ALA A 98 -9.09 7.49 13.11
N LEU A 99 -9.81 7.75 14.20
CA LEU A 99 -10.44 9.05 14.44
C LEU A 99 -9.41 10.18 14.59
N ALA A 100 -8.32 9.92 15.33
CA ALA A 100 -7.26 10.90 15.51
C ALA A 100 -6.60 11.28 14.18
N LEU A 101 -6.28 10.31 13.32
CA LEU A 101 -5.67 10.58 12.02
C LEU A 101 -6.63 11.23 11.02
N ILE A 102 -7.93 10.91 11.05
CA ILE A 102 -8.93 11.63 10.25
C ILE A 102 -8.98 13.10 10.65
N PHE A 103 -9.01 13.40 11.96
CA PHE A 103 -8.99 14.76 12.47
C PHE A 103 -7.71 15.52 12.06
N GLN A 104 -6.55 14.90 12.22
CA GLN A 104 -5.27 15.48 11.81
C GLN A 104 -5.21 15.69 10.29
N ALA A 105 -5.68 14.72 9.50
CA ALA A 105 -5.74 14.82 8.05
C ALA A 105 -6.60 16.00 7.58
N TYR A 106 -7.72 16.26 8.25
CA TYR A 106 -8.57 17.43 7.96
C TYR A 106 -7.81 18.75 8.18
N ARG A 107 -7.11 18.89 9.30
CA ARG A 107 -6.30 20.08 9.61
C ARG A 107 -5.15 20.27 8.61
N LEU A 108 -4.43 19.19 8.30
CA LEU A 108 -3.32 19.22 7.34
C LEU A 108 -3.82 19.53 5.92
N TYR A 109 -4.99 19.02 5.52
CA TYR A 109 -5.58 19.28 4.21
C TYR A 109 -5.80 20.79 3.99
N GLN A 110 -6.30 21.50 5.01
CA GLN A 110 -6.46 22.95 4.94
C GLN A 110 -5.11 23.66 4.75
N VAL A 111 -4.12 23.36 5.60
CA VAL A 111 -2.80 24.02 5.57
C VAL A 111 -2.04 23.74 4.28
N TYR A 112 -1.98 22.48 3.84
CA TYR A 112 -1.25 22.09 2.64
C TYR A 112 -1.98 22.54 1.37
N GLY A 113 -3.32 22.62 1.39
CA GLY A 113 -4.11 23.19 0.29
C GLY A 113 -3.70 24.63 -0.03
N TRP A 114 -3.51 25.45 1.02
CA TRP A 114 -2.97 26.81 0.88
C TRP A 114 -1.53 26.83 0.33
N SER A 115 -0.67 25.90 0.74
CA SER A 115 0.70 25.80 0.22
C SER A 115 0.75 25.43 -1.26
N VAL A 116 -0.13 24.52 -1.72
CA VAL A 116 -0.21 24.13 -3.14
C VAL A 116 -0.72 25.29 -3.98
N TYR A 117 -1.71 26.04 -3.48
CA TYR A 117 -2.21 27.25 -4.15
C TYR A 117 -1.08 28.26 -4.41
N LYS A 118 -0.25 28.54 -3.38
CA LYS A 118 0.87 29.49 -3.48
C LYS A 118 1.97 29.01 -4.43
N LYS A 119 2.26 27.70 -4.49
CA LYS A 119 3.35 27.15 -5.31
C LYS A 119 3.04 27.15 -6.82
N ILE A 120 1.80 26.84 -7.20
CA ILE A 120 1.42 26.66 -8.62
C ILE A 120 0.87 27.95 -9.23
N GLY A 121 0.35 28.89 -8.41
CA GLY A 121 -0.34 30.09 -8.91
C GLY A 121 -1.77 29.77 -9.38
N ALA A 122 -2.49 30.76 -9.90
CA ALA A 122 -3.93 30.72 -10.15
C ALA A 122 -4.38 29.82 -11.33
N ASP A 123 -3.46 29.22 -12.09
CA ASP A 123 -3.81 28.37 -13.21
C ASP A 123 -4.48 27.06 -12.75
N MET A 124 -5.78 26.98 -12.99
CA MET A 124 -6.62 25.84 -12.63
C MET A 124 -6.30 24.58 -13.45
N ARG A 125 -5.81 24.74 -14.69
CA ARG A 125 -5.47 23.61 -15.56
C ARG A 125 -4.22 22.90 -15.04
N MET A 126 -3.16 23.65 -14.76
CA MET A 126 -1.91 23.09 -14.23
C MET A 126 -2.12 22.41 -12.87
N ARG A 127 -2.96 22.98 -11.99
CA ARG A 127 -3.33 22.33 -10.71
C ARG A 127 -4.01 20.98 -10.91
N ARG A 128 -4.88 20.83 -11.91
CA ARG A 128 -5.56 19.54 -12.21
C ARG A 128 -4.58 18.49 -12.69
N ILE A 129 -3.63 18.87 -13.54
CA ILE A 129 -2.60 17.97 -14.07
C ILE A 129 -1.67 17.52 -12.93
N TYR A 130 -1.19 18.46 -12.12
CA TYR A 130 -0.35 18.17 -10.96
C TYR A 130 -1.06 17.27 -9.93
N ARG A 131 -2.36 17.52 -9.69
CA ARG A 131 -3.18 16.67 -8.83
C ARG A 131 -3.25 15.24 -9.36
N SER A 132 -3.52 15.06 -10.66
CA SER A 132 -3.59 13.72 -11.29
C SER A 132 -2.25 12.98 -11.16
N TYR A 133 -1.13 13.68 -11.36
CA TYR A 133 0.21 13.14 -11.13
C TYR A 133 0.42 12.70 -9.68
N GLN A 134 0.07 13.56 -8.70
CA GLN A 134 0.22 13.23 -7.29
C GLN A 134 -0.67 12.05 -6.88
N ILE A 135 -1.89 11.97 -7.39
CA ILE A 135 -2.79 10.82 -7.18
C ILE A 135 -2.12 9.54 -7.70
N PHE A 136 -1.60 9.56 -8.93
CA PHE A 136 -0.93 8.41 -9.52
C PHE A 136 0.27 7.93 -8.69
N ILE A 137 1.15 8.85 -8.27
CA ILE A 137 2.31 8.51 -7.44
C ILE A 137 1.89 7.93 -6.08
N VAL A 138 0.76 8.35 -5.53
CA VAL A 138 0.23 7.80 -4.28
C VAL A 138 -0.27 6.38 -4.47
N PHE A 139 -1.05 6.14 -5.52
CA PHE A 139 -1.51 4.79 -5.87
C PHE A 139 -0.32 3.85 -6.08
N LEU A 140 0.70 4.23 -6.86
CA LEU A 140 1.91 3.42 -7.05
C LEU A 140 2.59 3.03 -5.73
N LYS A 141 2.62 3.92 -4.73
CA LYS A 141 3.21 3.60 -3.41
C LYS A 141 2.36 2.58 -2.67
N VAL A 142 1.04 2.73 -2.72
CA VAL A 142 0.09 1.82 -2.07
C VAL A 142 0.10 0.46 -2.77
N ASP A 143 0.16 0.42 -4.11
CA ASP A 143 0.29 -0.80 -4.92
C ASP A 143 1.48 -1.65 -4.48
N VAL A 144 2.66 -1.04 -4.25
CA VAL A 144 3.84 -1.77 -3.75
C VAL A 144 3.53 -2.51 -2.45
N PHE A 145 2.84 -1.86 -1.51
CA PHE A 145 2.53 -2.48 -0.23
C PHE A 145 1.57 -3.67 -0.40
N PHE A 146 0.50 -3.48 -1.19
CA PHE A 146 -0.46 -4.57 -1.38
C PHE A 146 0.15 -5.71 -2.22
N PHE A 147 0.81 -5.45 -3.35
CA PHE A 147 1.43 -6.53 -4.15
C PHE A 147 2.45 -7.35 -3.34
N VAL A 148 3.28 -6.70 -2.53
CA VAL A 148 4.21 -7.41 -1.63
C VAL A 148 3.45 -8.15 -0.53
N GLY A 149 2.45 -7.50 0.09
CA GLY A 149 1.63 -8.09 1.15
C GLY A 149 0.92 -9.36 0.68
N PHE A 150 0.22 -9.30 -0.45
CA PHE A 150 -0.42 -10.45 -1.09
C PHE A 150 0.60 -11.55 -1.42
N SER A 151 1.72 -11.18 -2.04
CA SER A 151 2.73 -12.17 -2.45
C SER A 151 3.31 -12.93 -1.25
N VAL A 152 3.63 -12.22 -0.16
CA VAL A 152 4.12 -12.85 1.08
C VAL A 152 3.05 -13.76 1.69
N GLN A 153 1.79 -13.31 1.77
CA GLN A 153 0.69 -14.16 2.27
C GLN A 153 0.51 -15.40 1.42
N TYR A 154 0.50 -15.27 0.10
CA TYR A 154 0.26 -16.37 -0.82
C TYR A 154 1.40 -17.39 -0.76
N ILE A 155 2.66 -16.94 -0.69
CA ILE A 155 3.81 -17.83 -0.54
C ILE A 155 3.70 -18.62 0.77
N VAL A 156 3.54 -17.94 1.91
CA VAL A 156 3.59 -18.60 3.21
C VAL A 156 2.36 -19.49 3.47
N LEU A 157 1.17 -19.05 3.05
CA LEU A 157 -0.08 -19.73 3.39
C LEU A 157 -0.50 -20.78 2.35
N VAL A 158 0.02 -20.69 1.12
CA VAL A 158 -0.43 -21.57 0.02
C VAL A 158 0.72 -22.38 -0.55
N ILE A 159 1.82 -21.72 -0.94
CA ILE A 159 2.89 -22.38 -1.70
C ILE A 159 3.81 -23.22 -0.80
N ILE A 160 4.25 -22.70 0.34
CA ILE A 160 5.13 -23.46 1.25
C ILE A 160 4.44 -24.75 1.73
N PRO A 161 3.16 -24.72 2.19
CA PRO A 161 2.48 -25.93 2.62
C PRO A 161 2.16 -26.93 1.49
N SER A 162 2.31 -26.52 0.23
CA SER A 162 2.05 -27.36 -0.92
C SER A 162 3.31 -27.99 -1.51
N GLU A 163 4.49 -27.62 -1.00
CA GLU A 163 5.80 -28.16 -1.38
C GLU A 163 6.12 -28.03 -2.89
N SER A 164 5.39 -27.17 -3.62
CA SER A 164 5.56 -26.95 -5.05
C SER A 164 6.60 -25.85 -5.32
N ILE A 165 7.83 -26.27 -5.64
CA ILE A 165 8.92 -25.34 -6.00
C ILE A 165 8.59 -24.58 -7.30
N VAL A 166 7.91 -25.24 -8.25
CA VAL A 166 7.54 -24.63 -9.53
C VAL A 166 6.57 -23.47 -9.33
N ASP A 167 5.54 -23.66 -8.50
CA ASP A 167 4.58 -22.59 -8.20
C ASP A 167 5.24 -21.44 -7.44
N LEU A 168 6.20 -21.74 -6.56
CA LEU A 168 7.01 -20.74 -5.87
C LEU A 168 7.77 -19.86 -6.85
N VAL A 169 8.54 -20.49 -7.75
CA VAL A 169 9.37 -19.77 -8.71
C VAL A 169 8.50 -18.92 -9.64
N ILE A 170 7.42 -19.48 -10.18
CA ILE A 170 6.48 -18.75 -11.04
C ILE A 170 5.88 -17.55 -10.28
N HIS A 171 5.39 -17.77 -9.06
CA HIS A 171 4.76 -16.71 -8.29
C HIS A 171 5.75 -15.60 -7.92
N VAL A 172 6.97 -15.92 -7.48
CA VAL A 172 7.98 -14.92 -7.13
C VAL A 172 8.39 -14.10 -8.36
N ILE A 173 8.62 -14.74 -9.51
CA ILE A 173 8.99 -14.03 -10.73
C ILE A 173 7.84 -13.12 -11.20
N VAL A 174 6.62 -13.66 -11.30
CA VAL A 174 5.48 -12.93 -11.87
C VAL A 174 4.93 -11.89 -10.89
N SER A 175 4.69 -12.26 -9.64
CA SER A 175 4.01 -11.42 -8.67
C SER A 175 4.94 -10.41 -7.99
N LEU A 176 6.21 -10.77 -7.72
CA LEU A 176 7.15 -9.88 -7.04
C LEU A 176 8.09 -9.17 -8.02
N CYS A 177 8.84 -9.91 -8.84
CA CYS A 177 9.87 -9.29 -9.69
C CYS A 177 9.26 -8.43 -10.79
N ILE A 178 8.32 -8.97 -11.58
CA ILE A 178 7.71 -8.24 -12.69
C ILE A 178 6.90 -7.04 -12.19
N SER A 179 6.17 -7.17 -11.09
CA SER A 179 5.37 -6.07 -10.54
C SER A 179 6.24 -4.90 -10.06
N ILE A 180 7.34 -5.16 -9.35
CA ILE A 180 8.28 -4.12 -8.89
C ILE A 180 8.92 -3.41 -10.10
N VAL A 181 9.34 -4.17 -11.12
CA VAL A 181 9.89 -3.60 -12.36
C VAL A 181 8.84 -2.73 -13.05
N LEU A 182 7.61 -3.20 -13.16
CA LEU A 182 6.50 -2.50 -13.81
C LEU A 182 6.16 -1.18 -13.09
N LEU A 183 6.06 -1.20 -11.76
CA LEU A 183 5.84 -0.01 -10.94
C LEU A 183 7.01 0.99 -11.05
N SER A 184 8.25 0.48 -11.12
CA SER A 184 9.44 1.31 -11.32
C SER A 184 9.46 1.98 -12.70
N VAL A 185 9.09 1.23 -13.74
CA VAL A 185 8.92 1.77 -15.11
C VAL A 185 7.84 2.84 -15.12
N ALA A 186 6.72 2.63 -14.43
CA ALA A 186 5.64 3.61 -14.30
C ALA A 186 6.14 4.92 -13.67
N PHE A 187 6.85 4.81 -12.55
CA PHE A 187 7.39 5.95 -11.82
C PHE A 187 8.41 6.77 -12.63
N ILE A 188 9.31 6.09 -13.35
CA ILE A 188 10.27 6.77 -14.22
C ILE A 188 9.55 7.39 -15.42
N SER A 189 8.61 6.67 -16.02
CA SER A 189 7.89 7.11 -17.21
C SER A 189 7.05 8.34 -16.94
N VAL A 190 6.34 8.40 -15.82
CA VAL A 190 5.54 9.58 -15.46
C VAL A 190 6.41 10.81 -15.18
N ARG A 191 7.59 10.63 -14.56
CA ARG A 191 8.53 11.74 -14.31
C ARG A 191 9.17 12.29 -15.58
N ARG A 192 9.45 11.41 -16.55
CA ARG A 192 10.04 11.79 -17.85
C ARG A 192 8.99 12.16 -18.91
N GLU A 193 7.70 12.07 -18.60
CA GLU A 193 6.59 12.16 -19.56
C GLU A 193 6.74 11.18 -20.74
N HIS A 194 7.31 9.99 -20.48
CA HIS A 194 7.58 8.99 -21.49
C HIS A 194 6.32 8.17 -21.82
N ARG A 195 5.68 8.51 -22.96
CA ARG A 195 4.40 7.90 -23.40
C ARG A 195 4.48 6.39 -23.57
N VAL A 196 5.52 5.89 -24.24
CA VAL A 196 5.67 4.45 -24.52
C VAL A 196 5.76 3.65 -23.21
N GLY A 197 6.53 4.15 -22.23
CA GLY A 197 6.67 3.48 -20.94
C GLY A 197 5.38 3.45 -20.12
N MET A 198 4.54 4.48 -20.22
CA MET A 198 3.20 4.46 -19.61
C MET A 198 2.25 3.47 -20.31
N VAL A 199 2.33 3.32 -21.63
CA VAL A 199 1.54 2.33 -22.37
C VAL A 199 1.99 0.91 -21.99
N VAL A 200 3.30 0.67 -21.91
CA VAL A 200 3.85 -0.61 -21.43
C VAL A 200 3.39 -0.91 -20.00
N PHE A 201 3.39 0.09 -19.11
CA PHE A 201 2.85 -0.05 -17.77
C PHE A 201 1.36 -0.45 -17.80
N LEU A 202 0.51 0.24 -18.56
CA LEU A 202 -0.91 -0.08 -18.67
C LEU A 202 -1.15 -1.50 -19.20
N LEU A 203 -0.38 -1.95 -20.20
CA LEU A 203 -0.50 -3.31 -20.73
C LEU A 203 -0.07 -4.36 -19.70
N GLY A 204 1.02 -4.14 -18.99
CA GLY A 204 1.45 -5.08 -17.95
C GLY A 204 0.55 -5.05 -16.71
N LEU A 205 -0.10 -3.91 -16.42
CA LEU A 205 -1.15 -3.78 -15.40
C LEU A 205 -2.34 -4.69 -15.74
N LEU A 206 -2.79 -4.69 -17.01
CA LEU A 206 -3.81 -5.65 -17.48
C LEU A 206 -3.37 -7.11 -17.32
N GLY A 207 -2.08 -7.40 -17.52
CA GLY A 207 -1.52 -8.73 -17.26
C GLY A 207 -1.59 -9.13 -15.78
N LEU A 208 -1.23 -8.21 -14.88
CA LEU A 208 -1.33 -8.41 -13.42
C LEU A 208 -2.79 -8.59 -12.98
N PHE A 209 -3.70 -7.78 -13.54
CA PHE A 209 -5.15 -7.92 -13.31
C PHE A 209 -5.63 -9.33 -13.62
N ILE A 210 -5.30 -9.86 -14.81
CA ILE A 210 -5.67 -11.21 -15.22
C ILE A 210 -5.06 -12.25 -14.27
N TYR A 211 -3.78 -12.07 -13.90
CA TYR A 211 -3.11 -12.97 -12.97
C TYR A 211 -3.79 -13.01 -11.59
N PHE A 212 -4.16 -11.86 -11.04
CA PHE A 212 -4.89 -11.78 -9.77
C PHE A 212 -6.27 -12.43 -9.84
N ILE A 213 -7.00 -12.29 -10.95
CA ILE A 213 -8.28 -12.98 -11.16
C ILE A 213 -8.09 -14.50 -11.17
N ILE A 214 -7.06 -15.00 -11.88
CA ILE A 214 -6.72 -16.44 -11.88
C ILE A 214 -6.41 -16.92 -10.45
N LYS A 215 -5.63 -16.14 -9.69
CA LYS A 215 -5.30 -16.49 -8.29
C LYS A 215 -6.53 -16.47 -7.39
N LEU A 216 -7.45 -15.52 -7.59
CA LEU A 216 -8.70 -15.45 -6.85
C LEU A 216 -9.58 -16.67 -7.14
N TYR A 217 -9.63 -17.10 -8.40
CA TYR A 217 -10.33 -18.32 -8.79
C TYR A 217 -9.70 -19.57 -8.15
N GLN A 218 -8.37 -19.69 -8.16
CA GLN A 218 -7.64 -20.81 -7.54
C GLN A 218 -7.89 -20.92 -6.02
N ILE A 219 -8.00 -19.80 -5.32
CA ILE A 219 -8.27 -19.76 -3.86
C ILE A 219 -9.66 -20.34 -3.52
N HIS A 220 -10.66 -20.12 -4.39
CA HIS A 220 -12.04 -20.57 -4.17
C HIS A 220 -12.33 -21.96 -4.76
N ASN A 221 -11.59 -22.38 -5.78
CA ASN A 221 -11.77 -23.66 -6.48
C ASN A 221 -10.50 -24.53 -6.36
N PRO A 222 -10.21 -25.06 -5.16
CA PRO A 222 -9.00 -25.86 -4.92
C PRO A 222 -8.94 -27.15 -5.75
N SER A 223 -10.10 -27.71 -6.13
CA SER A 223 -10.22 -28.94 -6.90
C SER A 223 -9.76 -28.81 -8.36
N SER A 224 -9.58 -27.59 -8.88
CA SER A 224 -9.18 -27.34 -10.27
C SER A 224 -7.67 -27.47 -10.51
N PHE A 225 -6.83 -27.44 -9.48
CA PHE A 225 -5.38 -27.40 -9.66
C PHE A 225 -4.63 -28.07 -8.49
N LEU A 226 -4.10 -29.27 -8.77
CA LEU A 226 -2.99 -29.98 -8.13
C LEU A 226 -2.88 -30.10 -6.59
N TYR A 227 -3.80 -29.56 -5.79
CA TYR A 227 -3.72 -29.60 -4.33
C TYR A 227 -4.79 -30.54 -3.77
N ASN A 228 -4.42 -31.81 -3.57
CA ASN A 228 -5.24 -32.87 -2.97
C ASN A 228 -5.57 -32.67 -1.46
N CYS A 229 -5.28 -31.51 -0.91
CA CYS A 229 -5.57 -31.15 0.49
C CYS A 229 -6.19 -29.76 0.51
N GLU A 230 -7.13 -29.48 1.40
CA GLU A 230 -7.64 -28.13 1.66
C GLU A 230 -6.53 -27.27 2.32
N PRO A 231 -5.76 -26.46 1.59
CA PRO A 231 -4.72 -25.61 2.16
C PRO A 231 -5.33 -24.34 2.79
N PHE A 232 -6.61 -24.05 2.49
CA PHE A 232 -7.20 -22.73 2.60
C PHE A 232 -8.14 -22.54 3.79
N GLY A 233 -8.49 -23.59 4.55
CA GLY A 233 -9.68 -23.62 5.42
C GLY A 233 -9.90 -22.37 6.30
N SER A 234 -8.87 -21.95 7.03
CA SER A 234 -8.94 -20.71 7.83
C SER A 234 -8.48 -19.49 7.02
N SER A 235 -7.45 -19.60 6.19
CA SER A 235 -6.78 -18.44 5.58
C SER A 235 -7.45 -17.86 4.33
N ARG A 236 -8.42 -18.58 3.75
CA ARG A 236 -9.12 -18.19 2.52
C ARG A 236 -9.70 -16.78 2.60
N ILE A 237 -10.35 -16.44 3.71
CA ILE A 237 -11.07 -15.18 3.86
C ILE A 237 -10.09 -13.99 3.74
N VAL A 238 -8.99 -14.02 4.49
CA VAL A 238 -8.01 -12.92 4.50
C VAL A 238 -7.31 -12.81 3.15
N LEU A 239 -6.89 -13.94 2.56
CA LEU A 239 -6.27 -13.99 1.23
C LEU A 239 -7.19 -13.40 0.15
N SER A 240 -8.46 -13.82 0.12
CA SER A 240 -9.44 -13.32 -0.84
C SER A 240 -9.73 -11.83 -0.64
N MET A 241 -9.83 -11.37 0.61
CA MET A 241 -10.08 -9.95 0.92
C MET A 241 -8.93 -9.07 0.42
N PHE A 242 -7.69 -9.51 0.67
CA PHE A 242 -6.50 -8.81 0.24
C PHE A 242 -6.41 -8.75 -1.30
N LEU A 243 -6.66 -9.87 -1.97
CA LEU A 243 -6.63 -9.95 -3.43
C LEU A 243 -7.75 -9.14 -4.10
N VAL A 244 -8.94 -9.07 -3.50
CA VAL A 244 -10.03 -8.19 -3.97
C VAL A 244 -9.63 -6.73 -3.83
N LEU A 245 -8.97 -6.34 -2.73
CA LEU A 245 -8.44 -4.99 -2.57
C LEU A 245 -7.37 -4.67 -3.62
N ASP A 246 -6.47 -5.61 -3.91
CA ASP A 246 -5.49 -5.47 -4.99
C ASP A 246 -6.16 -5.23 -6.34
N ILE A 247 -7.15 -6.03 -6.70
CA ILE A 247 -7.89 -5.89 -7.97
C ILE A 247 -8.58 -4.52 -8.06
N LEU A 248 -9.22 -4.06 -6.97
CA LEU A 248 -9.86 -2.75 -6.93
C LEU A 248 -8.84 -1.62 -7.07
N LEU A 249 -7.71 -1.74 -6.38
CA LEU A 249 -6.62 -0.78 -6.44
C LEU A 249 -6.03 -0.72 -7.86
N ASP A 250 -5.84 -1.86 -8.50
CA ASP A 250 -5.30 -2.01 -9.85
C ASP A 250 -6.18 -1.32 -10.91
N ILE A 251 -7.50 -1.49 -10.83
CA ILE A 251 -8.47 -0.79 -11.69
C ILE A 251 -8.35 0.73 -11.53
N VAL A 252 -8.31 1.21 -10.28
CA VAL A 252 -8.22 2.64 -9.99
C VAL A 252 -6.87 3.20 -10.46
N THR A 253 -5.78 2.48 -10.21
CA THR A 253 -4.42 2.82 -10.67
C THR A 253 -4.39 2.92 -12.20
N GLY A 254 -4.98 1.96 -12.92
CA GLY A 254 -5.09 1.97 -14.37
C GLY A 254 -5.87 3.18 -14.91
N ALA A 255 -7.01 3.51 -14.29
CA ALA A 255 -7.80 4.68 -14.67
C ALA A 255 -7.01 5.99 -14.48
N VAL A 256 -6.35 6.14 -13.34
CA VAL A 256 -5.52 7.32 -13.05
C VAL A 256 -4.29 7.38 -13.97
N ALA A 257 -3.67 6.24 -14.28
CA ALA A 257 -2.56 6.14 -15.22
C ALA A 257 -2.97 6.60 -16.63
N TYR A 258 -4.15 6.21 -17.10
CA TYR A 258 -4.69 6.66 -18.37
C TYR A 258 -4.97 8.18 -18.36
N MET A 259 -5.57 8.70 -17.29
CA MET A 259 -5.79 10.14 -17.14
C MET A 259 -4.49 10.93 -17.14
N THR A 260 -3.44 10.43 -16.48
CA THR A 260 -2.13 11.09 -16.47
C THR A 260 -1.47 11.04 -17.84
N LEU A 261 -1.55 9.93 -18.57
CA LEU A 261 -1.04 9.80 -19.94
C LEU A 261 -1.67 10.84 -20.89
N LYS A 262 -3.00 11.01 -20.83
CA LYS A 262 -3.71 12.02 -21.66
C LYS A 262 -3.25 13.46 -21.37
N ASN A 263 -2.74 13.71 -20.17
CA ASN A 263 -2.28 15.02 -19.75
C ASN A 263 -0.81 15.34 -20.13
N PHE A 264 -0.07 14.40 -20.73
CA PHE A 264 1.35 14.59 -21.10
C PHE A 264 1.55 15.66 -22.19
N GLY A 265 2.65 16.40 -22.09
CA GLY A 265 2.99 17.50 -23.01
C GLY A 265 2.40 18.86 -22.63
N ASN A 266 1.64 18.96 -21.54
CA ASN A 266 1.04 20.21 -21.05
C ASN A 266 1.91 20.95 -20.02
N GLY A 267 3.23 20.70 -19.98
CA GLY A 267 4.20 21.46 -19.17
C GLY A 267 4.43 20.98 -17.73
N LEU A 268 3.92 19.80 -17.35
CA LEU A 268 4.10 19.25 -15.99
C LEU A 268 5.59 19.06 -15.63
N LYS A 269 6.41 18.60 -16.59
CA LYS A 269 7.86 18.41 -16.42
C LYS A 269 8.58 19.67 -15.94
N PHE A 270 8.23 20.86 -16.45
CA PHE A 270 8.88 22.12 -16.07
C PHE A 270 8.67 22.44 -14.57
N HIS A 271 7.50 22.10 -14.02
CA HIS A 271 7.18 22.34 -12.60
C HIS A 271 7.74 21.26 -11.66
N LEU A 272 7.98 20.04 -12.17
CA LEU A 272 8.63 18.96 -11.43
C LEU A 272 10.16 19.17 -11.34
N THR A 273 10.81 19.62 -12.41
CA THR A 273 12.26 19.87 -12.45
C THR A 273 12.67 21.10 -11.64
N LYS A 274 11.77 22.08 -11.44
CA LYS A 274 12.05 23.28 -10.64
C LYS A 274 12.04 23.04 -9.13
N GLN A 275 11.95 21.80 -8.66
CA GLN A 275 12.19 21.46 -7.26
C GLN A 275 13.72 21.53 -7.04
N PRO A 276 14.26 22.61 -6.43
CA PRO A 276 15.67 22.61 -6.11
C PRO A 276 15.86 21.57 -5.02
N SER A 277 16.89 20.74 -5.17
CA SER A 277 17.60 20.18 -4.03
C SER A 277 18.00 21.33 -3.09
N SER A 278 17.13 21.68 -2.14
CA SER A 278 17.44 22.63 -1.07
C SER A 278 18.24 21.93 0.03
N ILE A 279 19.38 21.35 -0.36
CA ILE A 279 20.45 20.99 0.56
C ILE A 279 21.68 21.74 0.06
N GLY A 280 22.05 22.77 0.83
CA GLY A 280 23.39 23.34 0.90
C GLY A 280 23.92 24.01 -0.37
N MET A 281 23.72 25.32 -0.48
CA MET A 281 24.82 26.30 -0.53
C MET A 281 24.19 27.68 -0.33
N VAL A 282 24.08 28.10 0.93
CA VAL A 282 24.08 29.54 1.22
C VAL A 282 25.49 29.98 0.85
N ASN A 283 25.65 30.61 -0.31
CA ASN A 283 26.86 31.36 -0.61
C ASN A 283 26.88 32.56 0.35
N LEU A 284 27.67 32.44 1.42
CA LEU A 284 28.04 33.55 2.30
C LEU A 284 29.31 34.25 1.80
N ASP A 285 29.48 34.39 0.49
CA ASP A 285 30.53 35.24 -0.06
C ASP A 285 29.93 36.19 -1.08
N GLY A 286 29.99 37.48 -0.73
CA GLY A 286 29.35 38.57 -1.45
C GLY A 286 28.93 39.73 -0.54
N GLN A 287 29.59 39.94 0.61
CA GLN A 287 29.64 41.28 1.19
C GLN A 287 30.64 42.09 0.36
N ASP A 288 30.13 42.85 -0.62
CA ASP A 288 30.87 43.97 -1.20
C ASP A 288 31.01 45.07 -0.13
N PRO A 289 32.23 45.40 0.35
CA PRO A 289 32.41 46.36 1.44
C PRO A 289 32.22 47.83 1.02
N ASN A 290 31.81 48.11 -0.22
CA ASN A 290 31.84 49.48 -0.78
C ASN A 290 30.51 50.07 -1.25
N LYS A 291 29.35 49.48 -0.94
CA LYS A 291 28.06 50.14 -1.21
C LYS A 291 27.61 51.00 -0.03
N ARG A 292 28.12 52.23 0.02
CA ARG A 292 27.52 53.33 0.80
C ARG A 292 26.13 53.63 0.22
N TRP A 293 25.10 53.51 1.05
CA TRP A 293 23.74 53.95 0.75
C TRP A 293 23.70 55.48 0.76
N SER A 294 23.54 56.11 -0.40
CA SER A 294 23.11 57.51 -0.49
C SER A 294 21.58 57.53 -0.43
N ILE A 295 21.05 58.08 0.66
CA ILE A 295 19.63 58.38 0.83
C ILE A 295 19.37 59.72 0.12
N ILE A 296 18.52 59.70 -0.92
CA ILE A 296 17.62 60.79 -1.28
C ILE A 296 16.32 60.13 -1.73
#